data_AF-A0AA88YL23-F1
#
_entry.id   AF-A0AA88YL23-F1
#
_cell.length_a   1.000
_cell.length_b   1.000
_cell.length_c   1.000
_cell.angle_alpha   90.00
_cell.angle_beta   90.00
_cell.angle_gamma   90.00
#
_symmetry.space_group_name_H-M   'P 1'
#
loop_
_entity.id
_entity.type
_entity.pdbx_description
1 polymer ?
#
loop_
_entity_poly.entity_id
_entity_poly.type
_entity_poly.pdbx_seq_one_letter_code
_entity_poly.pdbx_strand_id
1 'polypeptide(L)'
;MNVRPIKSCPTTFDLFKSRGRNLGCSVGNEYHCMVNEQKREVEFCLSRSWIQPDHCPEYISFASQIDQYACNRSKGVCPPIVYWSNTSFSSTSLHRLLMTCFISQLIRYAKASTKYTDFVLRARRLSDKFLSQGYVCDRLTSSLRKFYGRFGELVIHNDVPLSRMVDDILA
;
A
#
# COMPACT_ATOMS: atom_id res chain seq x y z
N MET A 1 10.44 -25.74 9.07
CA MET A 1 10.18 -24.41 8.47
C MET A 1 11.52 -23.74 8.18
N ASN A 2 11.66 -23.07 7.03
CA ASN A 2 12.88 -22.35 6.66
C ASN A 2 12.76 -20.89 7.10
N VAL A 3 13.26 -20.57 8.30
CA VAL A 3 13.42 -19.18 8.76
C VAL A 3 14.89 -18.81 8.60
N ARG A 4 15.16 -17.68 7.95
CA ARG A 4 16.52 -17.19 7.72
C ARG A 4 16.67 -15.78 8.27
N PRO A 5 17.66 -15.53 9.15
CA PRO A 5 18.06 -14.17 9.51
C PRO A 5 18.63 -13.46 8.29
N ILE A 6 18.30 -12.18 8.12
CA ILE A 6 18.73 -11.38 6.97
C ILE A 6 19.19 -10.00 7.42
N LYS A 7 19.97 -9.33 6.57
CA LYS A 7 20.41 -7.95 6.84
C LYS A 7 19.29 -6.93 6.66
N SER A 8 18.49 -7.10 5.62
CA SER A 8 17.42 -6.17 5.29
C SER A 8 16.30 -6.86 4.51
N CYS A 9 15.06 -6.48 4.80
CA CYS A 9 13.89 -6.88 4.05
C CYS A 9 13.95 -6.29 2.64
N PRO A 10 13.35 -6.98 1.67
CA PRO A 10 13.47 -6.55 0.29
C PRO A 10 12.62 -5.28 0.10
N THR A 11 13.08 -4.36 -0.74
CA THR A 11 12.46 -3.03 -0.92
C THR A 11 11.70 -2.90 -2.24
N THR A 12 11.94 -3.81 -3.18
CA THR A 12 11.29 -3.87 -4.52
C THR A 12 10.55 -5.18 -4.74
N PHE A 13 9.37 -5.12 -5.35
CA PHE A 13 8.51 -6.30 -5.53
C PHE A 13 9.20 -7.46 -6.28
N ASP A 14 10.07 -7.14 -7.24
CA ASP A 14 10.84 -8.16 -7.96
C ASP A 14 11.80 -8.92 -7.03
N LEU A 15 12.43 -8.20 -6.09
CA LEU A 15 13.30 -8.80 -5.07
C LEU A 15 12.51 -9.59 -4.03
N PHE A 16 11.27 -9.19 -3.71
CA PHE A 16 10.36 -10.01 -2.89
C PHE A 16 10.10 -11.36 -3.54
N LYS A 17 9.67 -11.31 -4.81
CA LYS A 17 9.32 -12.50 -5.58
C LYS A 17 10.53 -13.40 -5.79
N SER A 18 11.70 -12.84 -6.10
CA SER A 18 12.91 -13.64 -6.29
C SER A 18 13.32 -14.33 -4.99
N ARG A 19 13.27 -13.63 -3.85
CA ARG A 19 13.59 -14.24 -2.54
C ARG A 19 12.57 -15.29 -2.12
N GLY A 20 11.28 -15.06 -2.35
CA GLY A 20 10.25 -16.07 -2.12
C GLY A 20 10.46 -17.35 -2.94
N ARG A 21 10.85 -17.22 -4.21
CA ARG A 21 11.21 -18.38 -5.05
C ARG A 21 12.46 -19.08 -4.54
N ASN A 22 13.50 -18.32 -4.18
CA ASN A 22 14.77 -18.86 -3.69
C ASN A 22 14.64 -19.55 -2.32
N LEU A 23 13.70 -19.10 -1.49
CA LEU A 23 13.41 -19.73 -0.20
C LEU A 23 12.59 -21.03 -0.35
N GLY A 24 11.89 -21.19 -1.47
CA GLY A 24 11.13 -22.39 -1.82
C GLY A 24 9.85 -22.55 -0.99
N CYS A 25 9.01 -21.52 -0.92
CA CYS A 25 7.74 -21.62 -0.19
C CYS A 25 6.82 -22.69 -0.79
N SER A 26 6.36 -23.62 0.06
CA SER A 26 5.39 -24.66 -0.32
C SER A 26 4.04 -24.07 -0.75
N VAL A 27 3.27 -24.82 -1.52
CA VAL A 27 1.90 -24.46 -1.90
C VAL A 27 1.06 -24.16 -0.64
N GLY A 28 0.43 -22.97 -0.61
CA GLY A 28 -0.35 -22.49 0.53
C GLY A 28 0.43 -21.61 1.52
N ASN A 29 1.76 -21.64 1.49
CA ASN A 29 2.61 -20.72 2.24
C ASN A 29 3.07 -19.58 1.35
N GLU A 30 3.10 -18.38 1.91
CA GLU A 30 3.59 -17.19 1.25
C GLU A 30 4.91 -16.75 1.86
N TYR A 31 5.71 -16.03 1.08
CA TYR A 31 6.95 -15.46 1.55
C TYR A 31 6.66 -14.26 2.45
N HIS A 32 7.32 -14.22 3.60
CA HIS A 32 7.24 -13.15 4.57
C HIS A 32 8.64 -12.62 4.87
N CYS A 33 8.70 -11.31 5.10
CA CYS A 33 9.86 -10.66 5.67
C CYS A 33 9.42 -9.62 6.68
N MET A 34 9.87 -9.76 7.93
CA MET A 34 9.54 -8.84 9.03
C MET A 34 10.54 -8.98 10.17
N VAL A 35 10.38 -8.13 11.19
CA VAL A 35 11.14 -8.24 12.43
C VAL A 35 10.62 -9.38 13.30
N ASN A 36 11.52 -10.00 14.04
CA ASN A 36 11.18 -10.96 15.08
C ASN A 36 11.23 -10.34 16.48
N GLU A 37 10.95 -11.14 17.49
CA GLU A 37 10.91 -10.70 18.89
C GLU A 37 12.26 -10.15 19.41
N GLN A 38 13.39 -10.54 18.80
CA GLN A 38 14.73 -9.99 19.08
C GLN A 38 15.06 -8.75 18.23
N LYS A 39 14.07 -8.16 17.55
CA LYS A 39 14.23 -6.99 16.65
C LYS A 39 15.21 -7.24 15.50
N ARG A 40 15.33 -8.50 15.06
CA ARG A 40 16.10 -8.88 13.87
C ARG A 40 15.18 -9.12 12.71
N GLU A 41 15.60 -8.73 11.53
CA GLU A 41 14.85 -9.03 10.32
C GLU A 41 15.08 -10.48 9.89
N VAL A 42 13.96 -11.15 9.60
CA VAL A 42 13.94 -12.54 9.19
C VAL A 42 13.05 -12.71 7.97
N GLU A 43 13.41 -13.67 7.12
CA GLU A 43 12.55 -14.14 6.05
C GLU A 43 12.12 -15.58 6.28
N PHE A 44 10.89 -15.90 5.93
CA PHE A 44 10.29 -17.22 6.17
C PHE A 44 9.10 -17.46 5.24
N CYS A 45 8.63 -18.71 5.20
CA CYS A 45 7.41 -19.10 4.48
C CYS A 45 6.35 -19.55 5.46
N LEU A 46 5.18 -18.91 5.44
CA LEU A 46 4.06 -19.20 6.33
C LEU A 46 2.74 -18.82 5.66
N SER A 47 1.63 -19.35 6.18
CA SER A 47 0.31 -18.86 5.82
C SER A 47 0.16 -17.39 6.23
N ARG A 48 -0.48 -16.60 5.36
CA ARG A 48 -0.82 -15.22 5.65
C ARG A 48 -1.74 -15.12 6.88
N SER A 49 -1.52 -14.10 7.69
CA SER A 49 -2.34 -13.77 8.86
C SER A 49 -2.90 -12.35 8.72
N TRP A 50 -4.09 -12.12 9.28
CA TRP A 50 -4.71 -10.81 9.32
C TRP A 50 -4.11 -9.97 10.42
N ILE A 51 -3.68 -8.76 10.08
CA ILE A 51 -3.15 -7.77 11.00
C ILE A 51 -4.23 -6.71 11.23
N GLN A 52 -4.48 -6.40 12.50
CA GLN A 52 -5.47 -5.43 12.95
C GLN A 52 -5.04 -3.98 12.64
N PRO A 53 -5.99 -3.04 12.61
CA PRO A 53 -5.68 -1.61 12.53
C PRO A 53 -4.71 -1.20 13.64
N ASP A 54 -3.79 -0.29 13.32
CA ASP A 54 -2.78 0.25 14.24
C ASP A 54 -1.82 -0.80 14.83
N HIS A 55 -1.74 -1.98 14.21
CA HIS A 55 -0.83 -3.07 14.59
C HIS A 55 0.21 -3.39 13.52
N CYS A 56 1.31 -3.95 14.00
CA CYS A 56 2.52 -4.28 13.26
C CYS A 56 2.74 -5.78 13.37
N PRO A 57 2.97 -6.52 12.27
CA PRO A 57 3.28 -7.93 12.36
C PRO A 57 4.67 -8.14 12.94
N GLU A 58 4.79 -9.13 13.82
CA GLU A 58 6.05 -9.62 14.36
C GLU A 58 6.10 -11.13 14.21
N TYR A 59 7.25 -11.64 13.79
CA TYR A 59 7.48 -13.07 13.77
C TYR A 59 7.89 -13.54 15.15
N ILE A 60 7.17 -14.53 15.68
CA ILE A 60 7.44 -15.11 16.98
C ILE A 60 8.19 -16.43 16.78
N SER A 61 9.50 -16.40 16.97
CA SER A 61 10.38 -17.53 16.61
C SER A 61 10.07 -18.80 17.41
N PHE A 62 9.73 -18.67 18.70
CA PHE A 62 9.43 -19.84 19.56
C PHE A 62 8.14 -20.57 19.15
N ALA A 63 7.12 -19.84 18.73
CA ALA A 63 5.83 -20.38 18.32
C ALA A 63 5.76 -20.64 16.81
N SER A 64 6.79 -20.22 16.06
CA SER A 64 6.84 -20.29 14.61
C SER A 64 5.57 -19.72 13.94
N GLN A 65 5.11 -18.58 14.44
CA GLN A 65 3.87 -17.94 14.00
C GLN A 65 4.05 -16.44 13.78
N ILE A 66 3.08 -15.86 13.08
CA ILE A 66 2.96 -14.42 12.92
C ILE A 66 2.01 -13.91 13.98
N ASP A 67 2.49 -13.01 14.82
CA ASP A 67 1.69 -12.27 15.78
C ASP A 67 1.70 -10.77 15.42
N GLN A 68 1.08 -9.94 16.24
CA GLN A 68 0.99 -8.51 16.03
C GLN A 68 1.15 -7.73 17.33
N TYR A 69 1.79 -6.58 17.25
CA TYR A 69 1.95 -5.66 18.38
C TYR A 69 1.40 -4.27 18.03
N ALA A 70 0.88 -3.58 19.03
CA ALA A 70 0.39 -2.22 18.88
C ALA A 70 1.56 -1.30 18.50
N CYS A 71 1.37 -0.52 17.43
CA CYS A 71 2.45 0.31 16.92
C CYS A 71 2.60 1.58 17.77
N ASN A 72 3.84 1.91 18.12
CA ASN A 72 4.13 3.15 18.82
C ASN A 72 4.11 4.31 17.81
N ARG A 73 3.12 5.20 17.93
CA ARG A 73 2.92 6.36 17.03
C ARG A 73 4.19 7.21 16.84
N SER A 74 5.12 7.16 17.79
CA SER A 74 6.38 7.90 17.77
C SER A 74 7.48 7.25 16.91
N LYS A 75 7.36 5.97 16.53
CA LYS A 75 8.42 5.20 15.84
C LYS A 75 8.04 4.70 14.44
N GLY A 76 6.78 4.84 14.01
CA GLY A 76 6.35 4.47 12.66
C GLY A 76 4.85 4.64 12.47
N VAL A 77 4.46 4.96 11.23
CA VAL A 77 3.06 5.02 10.80
C VAL A 77 2.64 3.63 10.36
N CYS A 78 1.64 3.07 11.03
CA CYS A 78 1.11 1.74 10.72
C CYS A 78 -0.30 1.86 10.16
N PRO A 79 -0.76 0.88 9.38
CA PRO A 79 -2.01 1.03 8.65
C PRO A 79 -3.20 1.11 9.62
N PRO A 80 -4.11 2.09 9.50
CA PRO A 80 -5.35 2.16 10.30
C PRO A 80 -6.43 1.22 9.76
N ILE A 81 -6.04 0.18 9.02
CA ILE A 81 -6.91 -0.77 8.34
C ILE A 81 -6.41 -2.18 8.59
N VAL A 82 -7.30 -3.16 8.41
CA VAL A 82 -6.90 -4.58 8.41
C VAL A 82 -6.11 -4.88 7.14
N TYR A 83 -4.98 -5.58 7.26
CA TYR A 83 -4.13 -5.97 6.13
C TYR A 83 -3.51 -7.36 6.33
N TRP A 84 -2.95 -7.94 5.29
CA TRP A 84 -2.30 -9.26 5.36
C TRP A 84 -0.83 -9.16 5.75
N SER A 85 -0.32 -10.09 6.55
CA SER A 85 1.07 -10.09 7.04
C SER A 85 2.16 -10.19 5.96
N ASN A 86 1.83 -10.59 4.74
CA ASN A 86 2.72 -10.61 3.56
C ASN A 86 2.69 -9.28 2.78
N THR A 87 1.71 -8.40 3.06
CA THR A 87 1.62 -7.07 2.43
C THR A 87 2.57 -6.06 3.07
N SER A 88 3.25 -6.45 4.15
CA SER A 88 4.33 -5.75 4.88
C SER A 88 5.61 -5.55 4.06
N PHE A 89 5.52 -5.63 2.74
CA PHE A 89 6.64 -5.45 1.84
C PHE A 89 7.03 -3.97 1.74
N SER A 90 7.67 -3.47 2.80
CA SER A 90 7.96 -2.06 3.07
C SER A 90 6.71 -1.19 3.13
N SER A 91 6.78 -0.09 3.88
CA SER A 91 5.82 1.02 3.76
C SER A 91 5.42 1.29 2.29
N THR A 92 6.35 1.11 1.34
CA THR A 92 6.17 1.29 -0.12
C THR A 92 5.13 0.37 -0.80
N SER A 93 4.80 -0.84 -0.30
CA SER A 93 3.81 -1.71 -0.97
C SER A 93 2.38 -1.46 -0.57
N LEU A 94 2.15 -1.15 0.71
CA LEU A 94 0.86 -0.61 1.13
C LEU A 94 0.60 0.70 0.36
N HIS A 95 1.62 1.55 0.22
CA HIS A 95 1.54 2.71 -0.65
C HIS A 95 1.22 2.32 -2.10
N ARG A 96 1.93 1.37 -2.73
CA ARG A 96 1.59 0.96 -4.12
C ARG A 96 0.18 0.41 -4.25
N LEU A 97 -0.30 -0.37 -3.29
CA LEU A 97 -1.67 -0.90 -3.28
C LEU A 97 -2.71 0.21 -3.08
N LEU A 98 -2.45 1.15 -2.19
CA LEU A 98 -3.27 2.35 -1.99
C LEU A 98 -3.25 3.22 -3.25
N MET A 99 -2.11 3.35 -3.93
CA MET A 99 -1.97 4.06 -5.20
C MET A 99 -2.72 3.42 -6.34
N THR A 100 -2.60 2.10 -6.51
CA THR A 100 -3.33 1.38 -7.56
C THR A 100 -4.83 1.40 -7.27
N CYS A 101 -5.24 1.28 -6.00
CA CYS A 101 -6.63 1.45 -5.59
C CYS A 101 -7.14 2.86 -5.92
N PHE A 102 -6.41 3.89 -5.52
CA PHE A 102 -6.75 5.29 -5.77
C PHE A 102 -6.91 5.59 -7.27
N ILE A 103 -5.91 5.22 -8.09
CA ILE A 103 -5.96 5.42 -9.55
C ILE A 103 -7.11 4.62 -10.18
N SER A 104 -7.35 3.38 -9.76
CA SER A 104 -8.45 2.56 -10.28
C SER A 104 -9.82 3.16 -9.96
N GLN A 105 -9.99 3.75 -8.78
CA GLN A 105 -11.20 4.47 -8.41
C GLN A 105 -11.38 5.73 -9.23
N LEU A 106 -10.31 6.50 -9.48
CA LEU A 106 -10.37 7.68 -10.35
C LEU A 106 -10.82 7.32 -11.77
N ILE A 107 -10.30 6.23 -12.35
CA ILE A 107 -10.73 5.74 -13.66
C ILE A 107 -12.23 5.41 -13.65
N ARG A 108 -12.71 4.71 -12.62
CA ARG A 108 -14.14 4.39 -12.48
C ARG A 108 -15.00 5.65 -12.36
N TYR A 109 -14.55 6.64 -11.62
CA TYR A 109 -15.26 7.91 -11.48
C TYR A 109 -15.26 8.72 -12.77
N ALA A 110 -14.13 8.81 -13.46
CA ALA A 110 -14.05 9.52 -14.74
C ALA A 110 -15.00 8.89 -15.77
N LYS A 111 -15.00 7.55 -15.90
CA LYS A 111 -15.91 6.84 -16.81
C LYS A 111 -17.39 6.97 -16.45
N ALA A 112 -17.71 7.10 -15.16
CA ALA A 112 -19.09 7.23 -14.67
C ALA A 112 -19.58 8.68 -14.62
N SER A 113 -18.73 9.66 -14.92
CA SER A 113 -19.06 11.08 -14.85
C SER A 113 -19.26 11.63 -16.25
N THR A 114 -20.41 12.25 -16.49
CA THR A 114 -20.71 12.93 -17.77
C THR A 114 -20.22 14.38 -17.76
N LYS A 115 -20.06 14.97 -16.56
CA LYS A 115 -19.53 16.32 -16.35
C LYS A 115 -18.25 16.27 -15.53
N TYR A 116 -17.33 17.18 -15.83
CA TYR A 116 -16.08 17.34 -15.08
C TYR A 116 -16.31 17.60 -13.58
N THR A 117 -17.32 18.40 -13.24
CA THR A 117 -17.69 18.71 -11.84
C THR A 117 -18.04 17.47 -11.02
N ASP A 118 -18.70 16.49 -11.63
CA ASP A 118 -19.11 15.26 -10.96
C ASP A 118 -17.92 14.35 -10.67
N PHE A 119 -16.97 14.32 -11.61
CA PHE A 119 -15.68 13.64 -11.42
C PHE A 119 -14.89 14.29 -10.28
N VAL A 120 -14.73 15.62 -10.30
CA VAL A 120 -14.02 16.38 -9.26
C VAL A 120 -14.61 16.11 -7.88
N LEU A 121 -15.93 16.19 -7.74
CA LEU A 121 -16.60 15.98 -6.45
C LEU A 121 -16.34 14.57 -5.89
N ARG A 122 -16.35 13.53 -6.72
CA ARG A 122 -16.03 12.15 -6.31
C ARG A 122 -14.54 11.98 -6.01
N ALA A 123 -13.68 12.57 -6.81
CA ALA A 123 -12.23 12.51 -6.65
C ALA A 123 -11.76 13.25 -5.38
N ARG A 124 -12.36 14.40 -5.05
CA ARG A 124 -12.10 15.13 -3.80
C ARG A 124 -12.48 14.29 -2.58
N ARG A 125 -13.71 13.74 -2.54
CA ARG A 125 -14.14 12.87 -1.44
C ARG A 125 -13.23 11.65 -1.23
N LEU A 126 -12.74 11.06 -2.33
CA LEU A 126 -11.77 9.97 -2.27
C LEU A 126 -10.43 10.46 -1.73
N SER A 127 -9.96 11.62 -2.18
CA SER A 127 -8.72 12.26 -1.72
C SER A 127 -8.76 12.54 -0.21
N ASP A 128 -9.83 13.17 0.28
CA ASP A 128 -10.05 13.44 1.70
C ASP A 128 -10.04 12.16 2.54
N LYS A 129 -10.66 11.10 2.02
CA LYS A 129 -10.65 9.79 2.67
C LYS A 129 -9.23 9.22 2.79
N PHE A 130 -8.41 9.36 1.76
CA PHE A 130 -7.02 8.89 1.81
C PHE A 130 -6.18 9.76 2.76
N LEU A 131 -6.32 11.08 2.70
CA LEU A 131 -5.61 12.00 3.60
C LEU A 131 -5.97 11.74 5.07
N SER A 132 -7.25 11.55 5.39
CA SER A 132 -7.69 11.22 6.75
C SER A 132 -7.22 9.85 7.25
N GLN A 133 -6.88 8.93 6.34
CA GLN A 133 -6.23 7.64 6.64
C GLN A 133 -4.70 7.76 6.80
N GLY A 134 -4.15 8.98 6.81
CA GLY A 134 -2.72 9.24 6.97
C GLY A 134 -1.91 9.19 5.68
N TYR A 135 -2.57 9.23 4.51
CA TYR A 135 -1.87 9.31 3.23
C TYR A 135 -1.24 10.69 3.03
N VAL A 136 -0.01 10.74 2.51
CA VAL A 136 0.74 12.00 2.33
C VAL A 136 0.23 12.79 1.11
N CYS A 137 -0.05 14.08 1.28
CA CYS A 137 -0.57 14.96 0.23
C CYS A 137 0.33 15.02 -1.01
N ASP A 138 1.66 15.14 -0.85
CA ASP A 138 2.61 15.13 -1.98
C ASP A 138 2.53 13.83 -2.79
N ARG A 139 2.30 12.70 -2.11
CA ARG A 139 2.14 11.40 -2.77
C ARG A 139 0.80 11.32 -3.49
N LEU A 140 -0.26 11.85 -2.88
CA LEU A 140 -1.58 11.93 -3.51
C LEU A 140 -1.51 12.78 -4.79
N THR A 141 -0.83 13.93 -4.73
CA THR A 141 -0.51 14.79 -5.87
C THR A 141 0.24 14.02 -6.97
N SER A 142 1.27 13.25 -6.60
CA SER A 142 1.99 12.38 -7.56
C SER A 142 1.07 11.36 -8.24
N SER A 143 0.06 10.88 -7.53
CA SER A 143 -0.93 9.92 -8.04
C SER A 143 -1.87 10.54 -9.05
N LEU A 144 -2.36 11.73 -8.75
CA LEU A 144 -3.22 12.51 -9.64
C LEU A 144 -2.46 12.86 -10.93
N ARG A 145 -1.19 13.25 -10.83
CA ARG A 145 -0.32 13.46 -11.99
C ARG A 145 -0.15 12.18 -12.83
N LYS A 146 0.05 11.03 -12.20
CA LYS A 146 0.15 9.73 -12.90
C LYS A 146 -1.17 9.32 -13.55
N PHE A 147 -2.29 9.56 -12.88
CA PHE A 147 -3.62 9.32 -13.43
C PHE A 147 -3.84 10.18 -14.67
N TYR A 148 -3.62 11.50 -14.58
CA TYR A 148 -3.77 12.41 -15.71
C TYR A 148 -2.82 12.08 -16.87
N GLY A 149 -1.56 11.74 -16.60
CA GLY A 149 -0.62 11.38 -17.67
C GLY A 149 -0.97 10.11 -18.43
N ARG A 150 -1.73 9.18 -17.84
CA ARG A 150 -2.10 7.89 -18.47
C ARG A 150 -3.55 7.80 -18.92
N PHE A 151 -4.43 8.48 -18.23
CA PHE A 151 -5.89 8.41 -18.37
C PHE A 151 -6.50 9.80 -18.50
N GLY A 152 -5.66 10.81 -18.79
CA GLY A 152 -6.10 12.19 -18.97
C GLY A 152 -7.19 12.30 -20.00
N GLU A 153 -7.16 11.49 -21.07
CA GLU A 153 -8.22 11.43 -22.10
C GLU A 153 -9.64 11.26 -21.52
N LEU A 154 -9.78 10.53 -20.41
CA LEU A 154 -11.07 10.35 -19.71
C LEU A 154 -11.58 11.63 -19.04
N VAL A 155 -10.71 12.62 -18.87
CA VAL A 155 -10.98 13.93 -18.25
C VAL A 155 -10.89 15.06 -19.29
N ILE A 156 -10.04 14.89 -20.32
CA ILE A 156 -9.68 15.85 -21.38
C ILE A 156 -10.84 16.20 -22.31
N HIS A 157 -11.95 15.45 -22.31
CA HIS A 157 -13.19 15.90 -22.97
C HIS A 157 -13.67 17.29 -22.51
N ASN A 158 -13.10 17.84 -21.42
CA ASN A 158 -13.40 19.16 -20.87
C ASN A 158 -12.25 20.20 -20.99
N ASP A 159 -11.17 19.88 -21.72
CA ASP A 159 -10.02 20.79 -21.97
C ASP A 159 -9.36 21.36 -20.68
N VAL A 160 -9.35 20.55 -19.61
CA VAL A 160 -8.83 20.96 -18.29
C VAL A 160 -7.34 20.64 -18.17
N PRO A 161 -6.47 21.62 -17.86
CA PRO A 161 -5.05 21.37 -17.64
C PRO A 161 -4.80 20.63 -16.32
N LEU A 162 -3.70 19.86 -16.26
CA LEU A 162 -3.30 19.09 -15.08
C LEU A 162 -3.28 19.91 -13.78
N SER A 163 -2.75 21.14 -13.83
CA SER A 163 -2.69 22.02 -12.65
C SER A 163 -4.08 22.28 -12.09
N ARG A 164 -5.02 22.68 -12.95
CA ARG A 164 -6.41 22.94 -12.58
C ARG A 164 -7.09 21.70 -12.02
N MET A 165 -6.86 20.51 -12.59
CA MET A 165 -7.42 19.27 -12.05
C MET A 165 -6.89 18.95 -10.65
N VAL A 166 -5.59 19.15 -10.42
CA VAL A 166 -4.99 18.93 -9.10
C VAL A 166 -5.57 19.91 -8.08
N ASP A 167 -5.69 21.19 -8.44
CA ASP A 167 -6.25 22.22 -7.57
C ASP A 167 -7.72 21.94 -7.27
N ASP A 168 -8.54 21.62 -8.27
CA ASP A 168 -9.97 21.31 -8.08
C ASP A 168 -10.21 20.11 -7.14
N ILE A 169 -9.27 19.16 -7.09
CA ILE A 169 -9.36 17.93 -6.26
C ILE A 169 -8.74 18.12 -4.86
N LEU A 170 -7.66 18.88 -4.73
CA LEU A 170 -6.86 18.99 -3.49
C LEU A 170 -6.97 20.34 -2.77
N ALA A 171 -7.51 21.38 -3.39
CA ALA A 171 -7.76 22.67 -2.75
C ALA A 171 -9.00 22.65 -1.86
#